data_AF-A0A924D917-F1
#
_entry.id   AF-A0A924D917-F1
#
_cell.length_a   1.000
_cell.length_b   1.000
_cell.length_c   1.000
_cell.angle_alpha   90.00
_cell.angle_beta   90.00
_cell.angle_gamma   90.00
#
_symmetry.space_group_name_H-M   'P 1'
#
loop_
_entity.id
_entity.type
_entity.pdbx_description
1 polymer ?
#
loop_
_entity_poly.entity_id
_entity_poly.type
_entity_poly.pdbx_seq_one_letter_code
_entity_poly.pdbx_strand_id
1 'polypeptide(L)'
;KRVIATGGVIRIVNSCTIKNGIITKVRVPQSWVARMQVLEYLRAFLLGRMAWGAIDGVLLISGAFGMFDKEILKKAGGYKTTTVGEDMELVVRMSCYMIENNLPYKVKFIPDPLCWTEVPEDLKILGRQRNRWTRGTVETLWYHKKIFFNPKYGVIGVLSYPYWFFFEFLAPIIEFLGLVWMLIAAILGIVNWSYFIILAFFVYSFVVMINMLAILAEEITYYQYKDFRDIIKLVLSALVEPFFYHPFLVYSAMCGHVDLVKGKKTWGEMTRKGLKTN
;
A
#
# COMPACT_ATOMS: atom_id res chain seq x y z
N LYS A 1 -17.92 -17.94 -11.52
CA LYS A 1 -16.99 -18.14 -10.37
C LYS A 1 -17.53 -17.33 -9.19
N ARG A 2 -17.55 -17.86 -7.96
CA ARG A 2 -18.08 -17.17 -6.76
C ARG A 2 -17.13 -16.04 -6.35
N VAL A 3 -17.63 -14.82 -6.16
CA VAL A 3 -16.82 -13.72 -5.63
C VAL A 3 -16.74 -13.89 -4.11
N ILE A 4 -15.55 -14.21 -3.59
CA ILE A 4 -15.38 -14.51 -2.16
C ILE A 4 -14.96 -13.28 -1.37
N ALA A 5 -14.37 -12.29 -2.03
CA ALA A 5 -13.98 -11.03 -1.44
C ALA A 5 -13.94 -9.94 -2.52
N THR A 6 -14.31 -8.72 -2.15
CA THR A 6 -14.17 -7.55 -3.01
C THR A 6 -13.71 -6.34 -2.20
N GLY A 7 -12.84 -5.53 -2.80
CA GLY A 7 -12.45 -4.22 -2.30
C GLY A 7 -12.79 -3.13 -3.32
N GLY A 8 -12.63 -1.87 -2.91
CA GLY A 8 -12.75 -0.73 -3.82
C GLY A 8 -11.68 0.32 -3.56
N VAL A 9 -11.61 1.32 -4.45
CA VAL A 9 -10.70 2.45 -4.28
C VAL A 9 -11.12 3.26 -3.05
N ILE A 10 -10.13 3.53 -2.19
CA ILE A 10 -10.28 4.39 -1.02
C ILE A 10 -9.57 5.70 -1.31
N ARG A 11 -10.26 6.82 -1.08
CA ARG A 11 -9.72 8.16 -1.21
C ARG A 11 -9.48 8.83 0.13
N ILE A 12 -8.73 9.91 0.10
CA ILE A 12 -8.31 10.64 1.29
C ILE A 12 -9.21 11.85 1.49
N VAL A 13 -9.86 11.92 2.65
CA VAL A 13 -10.83 12.97 2.98
C VAL A 13 -10.21 14.21 3.64
N ASN A 14 -8.94 14.14 4.03
CA ASN A 14 -8.26 15.24 4.72
C ASN A 14 -8.38 16.55 3.92
N SER A 15 -8.79 17.63 4.59
CA SER A 15 -9.05 18.97 3.98
C SER A 15 -10.23 19.06 2.99
N CYS A 16 -11.00 17.98 2.77
CA CYS A 16 -12.26 18.05 2.03
C CYS A 16 -13.35 18.73 2.87
N THR A 17 -14.33 19.33 2.22
CA THR A 17 -15.51 19.91 2.88
C THR A 17 -16.62 18.87 2.94
N ILE A 18 -17.13 18.59 4.14
CA ILE A 18 -18.19 17.63 4.40
C ILE A 18 -19.38 18.38 4.99
N LYS A 19 -20.57 18.14 4.44
CA LYS A 19 -21.85 18.62 4.99
C LYS A 19 -22.81 17.44 5.09
N ASN A 20 -23.36 17.21 6.29
CA ASN A 20 -24.32 16.12 6.54
C ASN A 20 -23.82 14.74 6.07
N GLY A 21 -22.53 14.44 6.27
CA GLY A 21 -21.91 13.17 5.84
C GLY A 21 -21.63 13.06 4.34
N ILE A 22 -21.93 14.10 3.55
CA ILE A 22 -21.68 14.14 2.10
C ILE A 22 -20.48 15.06 1.83
N ILE A 23 -19.55 14.60 0.99
CA ILE A 23 -18.43 15.42 0.54
C ILE A 23 -18.94 16.41 -0.50
N THR A 24 -18.95 17.69 -0.15
CA THR A 24 -19.42 18.76 -1.05
C THR A 24 -18.29 19.36 -1.87
N LYS A 25 -17.05 19.31 -1.35
CA LYS A 25 -15.86 19.79 -2.07
C LYS A 25 -14.68 18.88 -1.79
N VAL A 26 -14.17 18.26 -2.86
CA VAL A 26 -12.92 17.51 -2.85
C VAL A 26 -11.75 18.48 -2.93
N ARG A 27 -10.75 18.31 -2.07
CA ARG A 27 -9.51 19.10 -2.05
C ARG A 27 -8.33 18.21 -1.76
N VAL A 28 -7.19 18.56 -2.34
CA VAL A 28 -5.92 17.94 -1.94
C VAL A 28 -5.56 18.37 -0.51
N PRO A 29 -5.08 17.45 0.35
CA PRO A 29 -4.73 17.77 1.72
C PRO A 29 -3.73 18.94 1.83
N GLN A 30 -3.96 19.84 2.79
CA GLN A 30 -3.00 20.92 3.07
C GLN A 30 -1.75 20.39 3.78
N SER A 31 -1.91 19.42 4.67
CA SER A 31 -0.77 18.73 5.28
C SER A 31 0.06 18.03 4.21
N TRP A 32 1.36 18.29 4.22
CA TRP A 32 2.31 17.67 3.30
C TRP A 32 2.34 16.14 3.45
N VAL A 33 2.28 15.62 4.68
CA VAL A 33 2.29 14.17 4.97
C VAL A 33 1.04 13.47 4.41
N ALA A 34 -0.14 14.06 4.60
CA ALA A 34 -1.38 13.52 4.04
C ALA A 34 -1.40 13.63 2.51
N ARG A 35 -0.81 14.67 1.94
CA ARG A 35 -0.72 14.86 0.49
C ARG A 35 0.15 13.80 -0.18
N MET A 36 1.28 13.41 0.43
CA MET A 36 2.11 12.33 -0.11
C MET A 36 1.37 10.99 -0.13
N GLN A 37 0.54 10.72 0.87
CA GLN A 37 -0.32 9.54 0.88
C GLN A 37 -1.35 9.55 -0.25
N VAL A 38 -1.77 10.72 -0.77
CA VAL A 38 -2.61 10.78 -1.98
C VAL A 38 -1.86 10.15 -3.15
N LEU A 39 -0.61 10.55 -3.40
CA LEU A 39 0.20 9.99 -4.49
C LEU A 39 0.42 8.49 -4.32
N GLU A 40 0.71 8.04 -3.09
CA GLU A 40 0.82 6.63 -2.75
C GLU A 40 -0.46 5.86 -3.10
N TYR A 41 -1.62 6.40 -2.71
CA TYR A 41 -2.92 5.77 -2.95
C TYR A 41 -3.27 5.75 -4.43
N LEU A 42 -2.98 6.81 -5.18
CA LEU A 42 -3.18 6.84 -6.63
C LEU A 42 -2.36 5.74 -7.32
N ARG A 43 -1.07 5.60 -6.99
CA ARG A 43 -0.22 4.52 -7.52
C ARG A 43 -0.74 3.14 -7.13
N ALA A 44 -1.02 2.93 -5.85
CA ALA A 44 -1.37 1.62 -5.32
C ALA A 44 -2.74 1.14 -5.81
N PHE A 45 -3.77 1.99 -5.73
CA PHE A 45 -5.15 1.58 -6.00
C PHE A 45 -5.51 1.64 -7.47
N LEU A 46 -5.10 2.68 -8.21
CA LEU A 46 -5.43 2.79 -9.63
C LEU A 46 -4.54 1.86 -10.46
N LEU A 47 -3.22 1.92 -10.30
CA LEU A 47 -2.34 1.15 -11.18
C LEU A 47 -2.15 -0.28 -10.66
N GLY A 48 -1.85 -0.44 -9.37
CA GLY A 48 -1.53 -1.75 -8.79
C GLY A 48 -2.74 -2.67 -8.62
N ARG A 49 -3.70 -2.28 -7.77
CA ARG A 49 -4.82 -3.16 -7.37
C ARG A 49 -5.73 -3.55 -8.52
N MET A 50 -5.95 -2.66 -9.47
CA MET A 50 -6.71 -2.97 -10.69
C MET A 50 -6.01 -4.04 -11.53
N ALA A 51 -4.69 -3.89 -11.76
CA ALA A 51 -3.91 -4.86 -12.53
C ALA A 51 -3.92 -6.24 -11.85
N TRP A 52 -3.70 -6.30 -10.53
CA TRP A 52 -3.80 -7.54 -9.76
C TRP A 52 -5.21 -8.15 -9.82
N GLY A 53 -6.26 -7.32 -9.81
CA GLY A 53 -7.66 -7.75 -9.93
C GLY A 53 -8.02 -8.34 -11.29
N ALA A 54 -7.37 -7.88 -12.35
CA ALA A 54 -7.57 -8.40 -13.71
C ALA A 54 -7.04 -9.83 -13.86
N ILE A 55 -5.95 -10.16 -13.17
CA ILE A 55 -5.27 -11.47 -13.25
C ILE A 55 -5.60 -12.41 -12.08
N ASP A 56 -6.60 -12.10 -11.25
CA ASP A 56 -6.94 -12.87 -10.03
C ASP A 56 -5.80 -12.98 -9.00
N GLY A 57 -4.92 -11.98 -8.96
CA GLY A 57 -3.72 -11.96 -8.12
C GLY A 57 -3.80 -11.06 -6.88
N VAL A 58 -5.00 -10.64 -6.47
CA VAL A 58 -5.18 -9.74 -5.31
C VAL A 58 -4.98 -10.51 -4.01
N LEU A 59 -3.93 -10.18 -3.26
CA LEU A 59 -3.67 -10.74 -1.93
C LEU A 59 -4.14 -9.88 -0.77
N LEU A 60 -4.48 -8.61 -1.04
CA LEU A 60 -4.87 -7.67 0.00
C LEU A 60 -6.07 -6.85 -0.48
N ILE A 61 -7.12 -6.89 0.32
CA ILE A 61 -8.24 -5.95 0.30
C ILE A 61 -8.10 -5.13 1.58
N SER A 62 -8.14 -3.81 1.46
CA SER A 62 -8.01 -2.92 2.62
C SER A 62 -9.14 -3.14 3.61
N GLY A 63 -8.82 -3.30 4.89
CA GLY A 63 -9.81 -3.39 5.96
C GLY A 63 -10.72 -2.17 6.11
N ALA A 64 -10.37 -1.02 5.52
CA ALA A 64 -11.22 0.17 5.55
C ALA A 64 -12.45 0.06 4.62
N PHE A 65 -12.36 -0.69 3.53
CA PHE A 65 -13.46 -0.85 2.57
C PHE A 65 -13.34 -2.20 1.84
N GLY A 66 -13.76 -3.25 2.54
CA GLY A 66 -13.77 -4.62 2.02
C GLY A 66 -15.08 -5.34 2.34
N MET A 67 -15.54 -6.17 1.41
CA MET A 67 -16.68 -7.05 1.59
C MET A 67 -16.24 -8.49 1.37
N PHE A 68 -16.69 -9.39 2.24
CA PHE A 68 -16.30 -10.79 2.26
C PHE A 68 -17.53 -11.69 2.27
N ASP A 69 -17.46 -12.79 1.53
CA ASP A 69 -18.50 -13.81 1.55
C ASP A 69 -18.55 -14.45 2.94
N LYS A 70 -19.67 -14.25 3.65
CA LYS A 70 -19.84 -14.70 5.04
C LYS A 70 -19.71 -16.21 5.20
N GLU A 71 -20.18 -16.99 4.24
CA GLU A 71 -20.14 -18.45 4.30
C GLU A 71 -18.69 -18.94 4.15
N ILE A 72 -17.97 -18.44 3.15
CA ILE A 72 -16.57 -18.81 2.91
C ILE A 72 -15.67 -18.29 4.03
N LEU A 73 -15.90 -17.08 4.53
CA LEU A 73 -15.17 -16.53 5.68
C LEU A 73 -15.29 -17.44 6.90
N LYS A 74 -16.50 -17.92 7.21
CA LYS A 74 -16.71 -18.86 8.31
C LYS A 74 -16.02 -20.20 8.06
N LYS A 75 -16.14 -20.76 6.86
CA LYS A 75 -15.49 -22.02 6.47
C LYS A 75 -13.96 -21.94 6.49
N ALA A 76 -13.39 -20.78 6.17
CA ALA A 76 -11.97 -20.49 6.24
C ALA A 76 -11.46 -20.19 7.68
N GLY A 77 -12.36 -20.16 8.68
CA GLY A 77 -12.01 -20.01 10.09
C GLY A 77 -12.08 -18.59 10.66
N GLY A 78 -12.77 -17.65 10.00
CA GLY A 78 -12.97 -16.28 10.51
C GLY A 78 -11.70 -15.44 10.60
N TYR A 79 -11.73 -14.30 11.30
CA TYR A 79 -10.56 -13.44 11.49
C TYR A 79 -9.54 -14.06 12.45
N LYS A 80 -8.26 -14.04 12.06
CA LYS A 80 -7.18 -14.54 12.91
C LYS A 80 -6.74 -13.44 13.88
N THR A 81 -6.74 -13.72 15.18
CA THR A 81 -6.40 -12.75 16.24
C THR A 81 -4.89 -12.65 16.53
N THR A 82 -4.08 -13.51 15.91
CA THR A 82 -2.63 -13.59 16.14
C THR A 82 -1.80 -12.83 15.10
N THR A 83 -2.44 -12.05 14.23
CA THR A 83 -1.81 -11.22 13.20
C THR A 83 -2.27 -9.78 13.35
N VAL A 84 -1.41 -8.83 13.02
CA VAL A 84 -1.76 -7.39 12.96
C VAL A 84 -2.17 -6.92 11.56
N GLY A 85 -2.08 -7.82 10.56
CA GLY A 85 -2.53 -7.65 9.18
C GLY A 85 -3.66 -8.63 8.86
N GLU A 86 -4.77 -8.52 9.59
CA GLU A 86 -5.90 -9.44 9.53
C GLU A 86 -6.61 -9.45 8.17
N ASP A 87 -6.58 -8.32 7.46
CA ASP A 87 -7.25 -8.12 6.19
C ASP A 87 -6.56 -8.88 5.04
N MET A 88 -5.23 -8.73 4.91
CA MET A 88 -4.42 -9.49 3.96
C MET A 88 -4.45 -10.99 4.28
N GLU A 89 -4.26 -11.36 5.55
CA GLU A 89 -4.23 -12.76 5.98
C GLU A 89 -5.54 -13.48 5.64
N LEU A 90 -6.68 -12.81 5.88
CA LEU A 90 -7.99 -13.35 5.57
C LEU A 90 -8.17 -13.60 4.06
N VAL A 91 -7.80 -12.64 3.20
CA VAL A 91 -7.92 -12.80 1.74
C VAL A 91 -7.10 -13.98 1.24
N VAL A 92 -5.84 -14.09 1.68
CA VAL A 92 -4.96 -15.21 1.29
C VAL A 92 -5.53 -16.53 1.78
N ARG A 93 -5.99 -16.61 3.04
CA ARG A 93 -6.53 -17.84 3.62
C ARG A 93 -7.84 -18.28 2.96
N MET A 94 -8.76 -17.36 2.70
CA MET A 94 -9.99 -17.66 1.96
C MET A 94 -9.68 -18.16 0.54
N SER A 95 -8.68 -17.58 -0.13
CA SER A 95 -8.25 -18.02 -1.46
C SER A 95 -7.62 -19.41 -1.42
N CYS A 96 -6.77 -19.69 -0.43
CA CYS A 96 -6.20 -21.02 -0.20
C CYS A 96 -7.30 -22.06 0.04
N TYR A 97 -8.28 -21.75 0.90
CA TYR A 97 -9.41 -22.65 1.17
C TYR A 97 -10.16 -23.03 -0.11
N MET A 98 -10.44 -22.04 -0.97
CA MET A 98 -11.14 -22.32 -2.23
C MET A 98 -10.30 -23.20 -3.17
N ILE A 99 -8.99 -22.94 -3.28
CA ILE A 99 -8.07 -23.73 -4.11
C ILE A 99 -7.96 -25.17 -3.58
N GLU A 100 -7.77 -25.34 -2.27
CA GLU A 100 -7.58 -26.65 -1.64
C GLU A 100 -8.82 -27.54 -1.74
N ASN A 101 -10.01 -26.94 -1.78
CA ASN A 101 -11.29 -27.63 -1.98
C ASN A 101 -11.73 -27.70 -3.46
N ASN A 102 -10.87 -27.29 -4.41
CA ASN A 102 -11.17 -27.25 -5.84
C ASN A 102 -12.43 -26.42 -6.19
N LEU A 103 -12.70 -25.37 -5.44
CA LEU A 103 -13.86 -24.50 -5.63
C LEU A 103 -13.50 -23.27 -6.48
N PRO A 104 -14.24 -23.01 -7.58
CA PRO A 104 -13.98 -21.88 -8.45
C PRO A 104 -14.34 -20.54 -7.79
N TYR A 105 -13.36 -19.67 -7.59
CA TYR A 105 -13.54 -18.37 -6.92
C TYR A 105 -12.97 -17.19 -7.71
N LYS A 106 -13.29 -15.98 -7.24
CA LYS A 106 -12.71 -14.71 -7.66
C LYS A 106 -12.54 -13.79 -6.46
N VAL A 107 -11.44 -13.05 -6.44
CA VAL A 107 -11.25 -11.86 -5.59
C VAL A 107 -11.25 -10.65 -6.52
N LYS A 108 -12.13 -9.68 -6.27
CA LYS A 108 -12.33 -8.54 -7.16
C LYS A 108 -11.91 -7.23 -6.50
N PHE A 109 -11.51 -6.29 -7.33
CA PHE A 109 -11.22 -4.93 -6.92
C PHE A 109 -11.99 -3.99 -7.85
N ILE A 110 -12.85 -3.17 -7.26
CA ILE A 110 -13.71 -2.24 -7.98
C ILE A 110 -12.94 -0.92 -8.14
N PRO A 111 -12.82 -0.39 -9.37
CA PRO A 111 -12.08 0.84 -9.62
C PRO A 111 -12.78 2.07 -9.03
N ASP A 112 -14.09 2.00 -8.82
CA ASP A 112 -14.86 3.14 -8.34
C ASP A 112 -14.46 3.59 -6.93
N PRO A 113 -14.25 4.90 -6.73
CA PRO A 113 -13.87 5.51 -5.46
C PRO A 113 -15.10 5.67 -4.56
N LEU A 114 -15.48 4.57 -3.91
CA LEU A 114 -16.70 4.48 -3.09
C LEU A 114 -16.49 4.86 -1.63
N CYS A 115 -15.24 4.87 -1.15
CA CYS A 115 -14.93 5.11 0.25
C CYS A 115 -13.92 6.25 0.40
N TRP A 116 -14.12 7.07 1.43
CA TRP A 116 -13.21 8.14 1.82
C TRP A 116 -12.76 7.93 3.25
N THR A 117 -11.46 8.03 3.49
CA THR A 117 -10.84 7.78 4.79
C THR A 117 -9.95 8.93 5.21
N GLU A 118 -9.81 9.10 6.51
CA GLU A 118 -8.85 10.02 7.10
C GLU A 118 -7.49 9.33 7.22
N VAL A 119 -6.43 9.99 6.75
CA VAL A 119 -5.06 9.52 6.89
C VAL A 119 -4.29 10.32 7.93
N PRO A 120 -3.23 9.75 8.54
CA PRO A 120 -2.37 10.48 9.46
C PRO A 120 -1.73 11.70 8.81
N GLU A 121 -1.78 12.85 9.50
CA GLU A 121 -1.05 14.07 9.13
C GLU A 121 0.30 14.19 9.85
N ASP A 122 0.51 13.37 10.89
CA ASP A 122 1.69 13.36 11.74
C ASP A 122 2.61 12.18 11.39
N LEU A 123 3.91 12.44 11.27
CA LEU A 123 4.91 11.44 10.88
C LEU A 123 5.03 10.32 11.92
N LYS A 124 4.90 10.59 13.22
CA LYS A 124 4.98 9.56 14.26
C LYS A 124 3.78 8.60 14.20
N ILE A 125 2.59 9.10 13.89
CA ILE A 125 1.41 8.26 13.67
C ILE A 125 1.57 7.45 12.37
N LEU A 126 2.02 8.09 11.29
CA LEU A 126 2.27 7.42 10.01
C LEU A 126 3.31 6.30 10.16
N GLY A 127 4.42 6.55 10.87
CA GLY A 127 5.46 5.55 11.10
C GLY A 127 4.93 4.34 11.89
N ARG A 128 4.07 4.55 12.90
CA ARG A 128 3.38 3.45 13.61
C ARG A 128 2.47 2.65 12.66
N GLN A 129 1.74 3.33 11.76
CA GLN A 129 0.90 2.67 10.77
C GLN A 129 1.74 1.82 9.80
N ARG A 130 2.80 2.37 9.24
CA ARG A 130 3.68 1.66 8.29
C ARG A 130 4.40 0.49 8.93
N ASN A 131 4.90 0.65 10.16
CA ASN A 131 5.43 -0.44 10.96
C ASN A 131 4.41 -1.59 11.12
N ARG A 132 3.14 -1.30 11.43
CA ARG A 132 2.08 -2.32 11.49
C ARG A 132 1.87 -3.00 10.15
N TRP A 133 1.80 -2.25 9.05
CA TRP A 133 1.60 -2.79 7.70
C TRP A 133 2.73 -3.74 7.32
N THR A 134 3.99 -3.35 7.54
CA THR A 134 5.14 -4.23 7.30
C THR A 134 5.04 -5.52 8.10
N ARG A 135 4.78 -5.44 9.43
CA ARG A 135 4.63 -6.63 10.28
C ARG A 135 3.52 -7.55 9.79
N GLY A 136 2.34 -7.00 9.51
CA GLY A 136 1.18 -7.76 9.02
C GLY A 136 1.43 -8.45 7.68
N THR A 137 2.15 -7.79 6.76
CA THR A 137 2.59 -8.38 5.50
C THR A 137 3.53 -9.56 5.75
N VAL A 138 4.58 -9.38 6.57
CA VAL A 138 5.54 -10.46 6.85
C VAL A 138 4.87 -11.64 7.54
N GLU A 139 4.02 -11.40 8.53
CA GLU A 139 3.26 -12.43 9.22
C GLU A 139 2.39 -13.23 8.25
N THR A 140 1.67 -12.55 7.35
CA THR A 140 0.82 -13.19 6.35
C THR A 140 1.63 -14.05 5.40
N LEU A 141 2.74 -13.52 4.87
CA LEU A 141 3.63 -14.29 4.00
C LEU A 141 4.17 -15.51 4.74
N TRP A 142 4.60 -15.37 5.98
CA TRP A 142 5.13 -16.47 6.79
C TRP A 142 4.09 -17.57 7.05
N TYR A 143 2.88 -17.20 7.47
CA TYR A 143 1.80 -18.16 7.72
C TYR A 143 1.42 -18.95 6.46
N HIS A 144 1.49 -18.30 5.30
CA HIS A 144 1.09 -18.88 4.02
C HIS A 144 2.29 -19.28 3.14
N LYS A 145 3.48 -19.49 3.72
CA LYS A 145 4.72 -19.85 2.98
C LYS A 145 4.59 -21.07 2.06
N LYS A 146 3.64 -21.97 2.33
CA LYS A 146 3.33 -23.13 1.49
C LYS A 146 2.91 -22.78 0.06
N ILE A 147 2.47 -21.55 -0.18
CA ILE A 147 2.03 -21.10 -1.51
C ILE A 147 3.16 -20.50 -2.34
N PHE A 148 4.31 -20.22 -1.73
CA PHE A 148 5.44 -19.58 -2.41
C PHE A 148 5.96 -20.43 -3.56
N PHE A 149 5.90 -19.89 -4.79
CA PHE A 149 6.25 -20.60 -6.03
C PHE A 149 5.54 -21.94 -6.23
N ASN A 150 4.37 -22.11 -5.61
CA ASN A 150 3.62 -23.35 -5.72
C ASN A 150 2.57 -23.24 -6.85
N PRO A 151 2.75 -23.93 -7.98
CA PRO A 151 1.85 -23.83 -9.13
C PRO A 151 0.44 -24.32 -8.84
N LYS A 152 0.23 -25.15 -7.81
CA LYS A 152 -1.10 -25.58 -7.35
C LYS A 152 -2.00 -24.38 -6.99
N TYR A 153 -1.40 -23.27 -6.56
CA TYR A 153 -2.12 -22.05 -6.17
C TYR A 153 -2.28 -21.04 -7.32
N GLY A 154 -1.91 -21.42 -8.55
CA GLY A 154 -2.06 -20.59 -9.75
C GLY A 154 -1.32 -19.25 -9.63
N VAL A 155 -1.97 -18.16 -10.07
CA VAL A 155 -1.39 -16.81 -10.08
C VAL A 155 -0.96 -16.36 -8.69
N ILE A 156 -1.73 -16.70 -7.64
CA ILE A 156 -1.39 -16.35 -6.27
C ILE A 156 -0.03 -16.93 -5.85
N GLY A 157 0.22 -18.20 -6.17
CA GLY A 157 1.45 -18.88 -5.77
C GLY A 157 2.66 -18.54 -6.64
N VAL A 158 2.45 -18.40 -7.95
CA VAL A 158 3.55 -18.24 -8.93
C VAL A 158 3.93 -16.78 -9.18
N LEU A 159 3.00 -15.84 -8.99
CA LEU A 159 3.23 -14.43 -9.31
C LEU A 159 2.97 -13.50 -8.13
N SER A 160 1.77 -13.52 -7.54
CA SER A 160 1.40 -12.56 -6.51
C SER A 160 2.24 -12.71 -5.24
N TYR A 161 2.35 -13.93 -4.71
CA TYR A 161 3.12 -14.15 -3.49
C TYR A 161 4.61 -13.81 -3.69
N PRO A 162 5.29 -14.27 -4.76
CA PRO A 162 6.66 -13.84 -5.05
C PRO A 162 6.80 -12.32 -5.17
N TYR A 163 5.87 -11.62 -5.83
CA TYR A 163 5.91 -10.17 -5.90
C TYR A 163 5.88 -9.53 -4.51
N TRP A 164 4.94 -9.93 -3.66
CA TRP A 164 4.85 -9.44 -2.28
C TRP A 164 6.09 -9.80 -1.45
N PHE A 165 6.69 -10.96 -1.69
CA PHE A 165 7.92 -11.35 -1.01
C PHE A 165 9.12 -10.48 -1.42
N PHE A 166 9.36 -10.28 -2.71
CA PHE A 166 10.54 -9.56 -3.19
C PHE A 166 10.38 -8.04 -3.14
N PHE A 167 9.21 -7.51 -3.51
CA PHE A 167 9.01 -6.07 -3.70
C PHE A 167 8.30 -5.35 -2.55
N GLU A 168 7.60 -6.07 -1.67
CA GLU A 168 6.98 -5.46 -0.47
C GLU A 168 7.76 -5.82 0.80
N PHE A 169 8.08 -7.11 0.98
CA PHE A 169 8.81 -7.59 2.16
C PHE A 169 10.32 -7.31 2.10
N LEU A 170 11.00 -7.70 1.01
CA LEU A 170 12.45 -7.56 0.92
C LEU A 170 12.92 -6.17 0.47
N ALA A 171 12.11 -5.41 -0.27
CA ALA A 171 12.53 -4.13 -0.83
C ALA A 171 13.07 -3.14 0.21
N PRO A 172 12.41 -2.91 1.38
CA PRO A 172 12.95 -2.00 2.38
C PRO A 172 14.30 -2.45 2.95
N ILE A 173 14.51 -3.77 3.08
CA ILE A 173 15.75 -4.36 3.58
C ILE A 173 16.87 -4.17 2.55
N ILE A 174 16.60 -4.48 1.29
CA ILE A 174 17.56 -4.33 0.20
C ILE A 174 17.93 -2.86 0.03
N GLU A 175 16.96 -1.96 0.05
CA GLU A 175 17.20 -0.52 -0.07
C GLU A 175 18.03 0.02 1.09
N PHE A 176 17.69 -0.35 2.33
CA PHE A 176 18.47 0.05 3.51
C PHE A 176 19.92 -0.45 3.45
N LEU A 177 20.12 -1.73 3.12
CA LEU A 177 21.47 -2.31 2.96
C LEU A 177 22.23 -1.66 1.81
N GLY A 178 21.56 -1.34 0.71
CA GLY A 178 22.13 -0.62 -0.44
C GLY A 178 22.61 0.78 -0.06
N LEU A 179 21.85 1.51 0.75
CA LEU A 179 22.25 2.83 1.26
C LEU A 179 23.46 2.74 2.21
N VAL A 180 23.48 1.74 3.11
CA VAL A 180 24.63 1.49 3.99
C VAL A 180 25.87 1.14 3.18
N TRP A 181 25.73 0.27 2.17
CA TRP A 181 26.83 -0.09 1.27
C TRP A 181 27.34 1.12 0.49
N MET A 182 26.44 1.95 -0.04
CA MET A 182 26.80 3.19 -0.74
C MET A 182 27.62 4.13 0.16
N LEU A 183 27.23 4.26 1.43
CA LEU A 183 27.97 5.08 2.40
C LEU A 183 29.39 4.54 2.63
N ILE A 184 29.53 3.22 2.82
CA ILE A 184 30.84 2.57 2.99
C ILE A 184 31.69 2.76 1.73
N ALA A 185 31.12 2.52 0.55
CA ALA A 185 31.81 2.68 -0.73
C ALA A 185 32.28 4.13 -0.94
N ALA A 186 31.48 5.12 -0.54
CA ALA A 186 31.84 6.53 -0.63
C ALA A 186 33.01 6.88 0.30
N ILE A 187 33.02 6.37 1.54
CA ILE A 187 34.12 6.58 2.50
C ILE A 187 35.42 5.93 1.99
N LEU A 188 35.32 4.74 1.39
CA LEU A 188 36.48 4.03 0.81
C LEU A 188 36.96 4.62 -0.52
N GLY A 189 36.26 5.60 -1.09
CA GLY A 189 36.64 6.24 -2.36
C GLY A 189 36.50 5.34 -3.59
N ILE A 190 35.79 4.21 -3.49
CA ILE A 190 35.58 3.27 -4.60
C ILE A 190 34.37 3.63 -5.47
N VAL A 191 33.62 4.68 -5.10
CA VAL A 191 32.45 5.16 -5.84
C VAL A 191 32.88 5.94 -7.07
N ASN A 192 32.40 5.51 -8.24
CA ASN A 192 32.41 6.33 -9.43
C ASN A 192 31.21 7.29 -9.41
N TRP A 193 31.47 8.55 -9.03
CA TRP A 193 30.45 9.58 -8.88
C TRP A 193 29.70 9.90 -10.16
N SER A 194 30.35 9.81 -11.33
CA SER A 194 29.70 10.06 -12.62
C SER A 194 28.61 9.02 -12.89
N TYR A 195 28.90 7.73 -12.71
CA TYR A 195 27.90 6.67 -12.85
C TYR A 195 26.80 6.78 -11.81
N PHE A 196 27.16 7.08 -10.55
CA PHE A 196 26.18 7.26 -9.48
C PHE A 196 25.16 8.36 -9.81
N ILE A 197 25.62 9.53 -10.24
CA ILE A 197 24.74 10.66 -10.56
C ILE A 197 23.81 10.33 -11.74
N ILE A 198 24.34 9.70 -12.79
CA ILE A 198 23.53 9.30 -13.95
C ILE A 198 22.44 8.30 -13.54
N LEU A 199 22.81 7.28 -12.75
CA LEU A 199 21.86 6.27 -12.29
C LEU A 199 20.81 6.87 -11.35
N ALA A 200 21.24 7.71 -10.40
CA ALA A 200 20.35 8.38 -9.46
C ALA A 200 19.35 9.30 -10.20
N PHE A 201 19.82 10.05 -11.20
CA PHE A 201 18.95 10.89 -12.03
C PHE A 201 17.96 10.06 -12.85
N PHE A 202 18.39 8.93 -13.41
CA PHE A 202 17.51 8.02 -14.15
C PHE A 202 16.41 7.46 -13.24
N VAL A 203 16.77 6.91 -12.08
CA VAL A 203 15.82 6.36 -11.10
C VAL A 203 14.85 7.45 -10.62
N TYR A 204 15.36 8.63 -10.28
CA TYR A 204 14.53 9.77 -9.88
C TYR A 204 13.53 10.16 -10.97
N SER A 205 13.99 10.31 -12.21
CA SER A 205 13.15 10.67 -13.36
C SER A 205 12.07 9.62 -13.61
N PHE A 206 12.42 8.34 -13.45
CA PHE A 206 11.46 7.24 -13.58
C PHE A 206 10.39 7.29 -12.49
N VAL A 207 10.75 7.52 -11.22
CA VAL A 207 9.78 7.66 -10.12
C VAL A 207 8.85 8.84 -10.35
N VAL A 208 9.40 9.99 -10.76
CA VAL A 208 8.61 11.18 -11.10
C VAL A 208 7.66 10.88 -12.26
N MET A 209 8.12 10.20 -13.31
CA MET A 209 7.27 9.81 -14.44
C MET A 209 6.09 8.95 -13.99
N ILE A 210 6.32 7.94 -13.15
CA ILE A 210 5.24 7.08 -12.62
C ILE A 210 4.24 7.88 -11.79
N ASN A 211 4.72 8.81 -10.96
CA ASN A 211 3.85 9.71 -10.20
C ASN A 211 2.99 10.59 -11.12
N MET A 212 3.58 11.16 -12.17
CA MET A 212 2.86 12.01 -13.12
C MET A 212 1.82 11.20 -13.90
N LEU A 213 2.13 9.97 -14.29
CA LEU A 213 1.18 9.06 -14.94
C LEU A 213 0.03 8.69 -14.00
N ALA A 214 0.28 8.47 -12.72
CA ALA A 214 -0.77 8.20 -11.74
C ALA A 214 -1.72 9.40 -11.55
N ILE A 215 -1.16 10.62 -11.47
CA ILE A 215 -1.95 11.86 -11.41
C ILE A 215 -2.78 12.03 -12.68
N LEU A 216 -2.17 11.83 -13.85
CA LEU A 216 -2.85 11.96 -15.14
C LEU A 216 -3.99 10.94 -15.29
N ALA A 217 -3.75 9.68 -14.92
CA ALA A 217 -4.76 8.63 -14.98
C ALA A 217 -5.97 8.96 -14.09
N GLU A 218 -5.72 9.47 -12.87
CA GLU A 218 -6.79 9.92 -11.95
C GLU A 218 -7.60 11.07 -12.55
N GLU A 219 -6.92 12.06 -13.13
CA GLU A 219 -7.57 13.25 -13.68
C GLU A 219 -8.43 12.91 -14.91
N ILE A 220 -7.95 12.04 -15.80
CA ILE A 220 -8.71 11.57 -16.97
C ILE A 220 -9.92 10.73 -16.54
N THR A 221 -9.77 9.85 -15.54
CA THR A 221 -10.80 8.86 -15.21
C THR A 221 -11.91 9.44 -14.33
N TYR A 222 -11.57 10.26 -13.33
CA TYR A 222 -12.53 10.68 -12.30
C TYR A 222 -12.72 12.19 -12.17
N TYR A 223 -11.79 13.01 -12.70
CA TYR A 223 -11.87 14.47 -12.78
C TYR A 223 -12.41 15.15 -11.50
N GLN A 224 -11.86 14.77 -10.34
CA GLN A 224 -12.39 15.22 -9.04
C GLN A 224 -11.78 16.53 -8.57
N TYR A 225 -10.51 16.78 -8.93
CA TYR A 225 -9.79 17.97 -8.51
C TYR A 225 -10.07 19.13 -9.45
N LYS A 226 -11.23 19.78 -9.24
CA LYS A 226 -11.69 20.90 -10.09
C LYS A 226 -10.78 22.13 -10.05
N ASP A 227 -9.92 22.26 -9.04
CA ASP A 227 -9.03 23.40 -8.85
C ASP A 227 -7.61 23.07 -9.37
N PHE A 228 -7.14 23.78 -10.40
CA PHE A 228 -5.77 23.60 -10.97
C PHE A 228 -4.65 23.73 -9.92
N ARG A 229 -4.87 24.53 -8.86
CA ARG A 229 -3.93 24.68 -7.74
C ARG A 229 -3.71 23.37 -6.98
N ASP A 230 -4.71 22.51 -6.92
CA ASP A 230 -4.61 21.23 -6.23
C ASP A 230 -3.80 20.23 -7.08
N ILE A 231 -3.92 20.28 -8.41
CA ILE A 231 -3.05 19.54 -9.34
C ILE A 231 -1.60 19.98 -9.19
N ILE A 232 -1.32 21.29 -9.20
CA ILE A 232 0.05 21.82 -8.97
C ILE A 232 0.61 21.30 -7.66
N LYS A 233 -0.18 21.27 -6.58
CA LYS A 233 0.28 20.74 -5.28
C LYS A 233 0.66 19.27 -5.38
N LEU A 234 -0.08 18.45 -6.11
CA LEU A 234 0.26 17.04 -6.33
C LEU A 234 1.53 16.89 -7.16
N VAL A 235 1.69 17.66 -8.23
CA VAL A 235 2.89 17.66 -9.08
C VAL A 235 4.12 18.05 -8.27
N LEU A 236 4.06 19.15 -7.52
CA LEU A 236 5.16 19.56 -6.63
C LEU A 236 5.47 18.51 -5.58
N SER A 237 4.44 17.80 -5.10
CA SER A 237 4.64 16.71 -4.15
C SER A 237 5.32 15.52 -4.79
N ALA A 238 4.98 15.17 -6.03
CA ALA A 238 5.60 14.08 -6.77
C ALA A 238 7.10 14.26 -6.99
N LEU A 239 7.55 15.52 -7.12
CA LEU A 239 8.99 15.86 -7.24
C LEU A 239 9.74 15.73 -5.90
N VAL A 240 9.06 16.02 -4.79
CA VAL A 240 9.68 16.09 -3.46
C VAL A 240 9.58 14.76 -2.71
N GLU A 241 8.57 13.95 -3.01
CA GLU A 241 8.26 12.66 -2.37
C GLU A 241 9.47 11.72 -2.23
N PRO A 242 10.29 11.50 -3.28
CA PRO A 242 11.40 10.54 -3.22
C PRO A 242 12.51 10.92 -2.23
N PHE A 243 12.64 12.20 -1.89
CA PHE A 243 13.73 12.71 -1.05
C PHE A 243 13.42 12.70 0.45
N PHE A 244 12.14 12.82 0.82
CA PHE A 244 11.76 12.99 2.22
C PHE A 244 10.74 11.95 2.69
N TYR A 245 9.72 11.67 1.89
CA TYR A 245 8.64 10.78 2.29
C TYR A 245 9.05 9.32 2.08
N HIS A 246 9.63 8.97 0.93
CA HIS A 246 10.07 7.61 0.64
C HIS A 246 11.12 7.08 1.64
N PRO A 247 12.21 7.83 1.96
CA PRO A 247 13.18 7.36 2.96
C PRO A 247 12.56 7.18 4.35
N PHE A 248 11.58 8.02 4.70
CA PHE A 248 10.82 7.86 5.95
C PHE A 248 9.97 6.58 5.96
N LEU A 249 9.37 6.20 4.83
CA LEU A 249 8.64 4.93 4.71
C LEU A 249 9.59 3.74 4.85
N VAL A 250 10.75 3.76 4.21
CA VAL A 250 11.77 2.72 4.31
C VAL A 250 12.24 2.57 5.75
N TYR A 251 12.56 3.69 6.41
CA TYR A 251 12.90 3.71 7.84
C TYR A 251 11.79 3.08 8.70
N SER A 252 10.53 3.48 8.47
CA SER A 252 9.38 2.97 9.24
C SER A 252 9.16 1.47 9.01
N ALA A 253 9.37 0.98 7.79
CA ALA A 253 9.31 -0.43 7.45
C ALA A 253 10.45 -1.23 8.11
N MET A 254 11.67 -0.71 8.10
CA MET A 254 12.80 -1.28 8.84
C MET A 254 12.54 -1.38 10.34
N CYS A 255 11.96 -0.34 10.95
CA CYS A 255 11.49 -0.42 12.33
C CYS A 255 10.43 -1.52 12.52
N GLY A 256 9.53 -1.71 11.54
CA GLY A 256 8.55 -2.80 11.52
C GLY A 256 9.20 -4.19 11.53
N HIS A 257 10.23 -4.41 10.70
CA HIS A 257 11.00 -5.66 10.70
C HIS A 257 11.67 -5.92 12.05
N VAL A 258 12.30 -4.90 12.64
CA VAL A 258 12.94 -5.00 13.96
C VAL A 258 11.91 -5.32 15.05
N ASP A 259 10.76 -4.62 15.05
CA ASP A 259 9.69 -4.85 16.01
C ASP A 259 9.06 -6.25 15.88
N LEU A 260 9.01 -6.80 14.66
CA LEU A 260 8.57 -8.18 14.41
C LEU A 260 9.51 -9.18 15.09
N VAL A 261 10.82 -9.02 14.89
CA VAL A 261 11.85 -9.89 15.50
C VAL A 261 11.81 -9.78 17.04
N LYS A 262 11.50 -8.59 17.56
CA LYS A 262 11.28 -8.37 19.01
C LYS A 262 9.93 -8.92 19.52
N GLY A 263 9.10 -9.50 18.68
CA GLY A 263 7.84 -10.14 19.07
C GLY A 263 6.72 -9.18 19.45
N LYS A 264 6.76 -7.93 19.00
CA LYS A 264 5.71 -6.94 19.31
C LYS A 264 4.43 -7.27 18.53
N LYS A 265 3.33 -7.52 19.25
CA LYS A 265 2.03 -7.91 18.67
C LYS A 265 0.95 -6.82 18.74
N THR A 266 1.24 -5.67 19.36
CA THR A 266 0.25 -4.61 19.59
C THR A 266 0.16 -3.63 18.42
N TRP A 267 -1.04 -3.06 18.24
CA TRP A 267 -1.37 -2.07 17.21
C TRP A 267 -0.80 -0.69 17.51
N GLY A 268 -0.66 -0.35 18.80
CA GLY A 268 -0.38 1.02 19.24
C GLY A 268 -1.59 1.95 19.03
N GLU A 269 -1.58 3.12 19.67
CA GLU A 269 -2.67 4.09 19.51
C GLU A 269 -2.63 4.76 18.14
N MET A 270 -3.77 4.81 17.45
CA MET A 270 -3.98 5.61 16.24
C MET A 270 -4.92 6.78 16.55
N THR A 271 -4.34 7.92 16.94
CA THR A 271 -5.11 9.14 17.17
C THR A 271 -5.53 9.73 15.82
N ARG A 272 -6.85 9.83 15.60
CA ARG A 272 -7.43 10.51 14.44
C ARG A 272 -7.73 11.97 14.81
N LYS A 273 -7.58 12.89 13.86
CA LYS A 273 -7.90 14.31 14.07
C LYS A 273 -9.41 14.53 14.08
N GLY A 274 -10.14 13.67 13.37
CA GLY A 274 -11.59 13.72 13.25
C GLY A 274 -12.04 14.69 12.15
N LEU A 275 -13.28 14.48 11.70
CA LEU A 275 -13.89 15.32 10.67
C LEU A 275 -14.55 16.51 11.35
N LYS A 276 -14.18 17.74 10.93
CA LYS A 276 -14.93 18.93 11.32
C LYS A 276 -16.25 18.92 10.56
N THR A 277 -17.32 18.47 11.20
CA THR A 277 -18.69 18.75 10.77
C THR A 277 -19.01 20.18 11.14
N ASN A 278 -19.10 21.06 10.14
CA ASN A 278 -19.79 22.34 10.28
C ASN A 278 -21.30 22.12 10.20
#